data_AF-A0A2G2YID6-F1
#
_entry.id   AF-A0A2G2YID6-F1
#
_cell.length_a   1.000
_cell.length_b   1.000
_cell.length_c   1.000
_cell.angle_alpha   90.00
_cell.angle_beta   90.00
_cell.angle_gamma   90.00
#
_symmetry.space_group_name_H-M   'P 1'
#
loop_
_entity.id
_entity.type
_entity.pdbx_description
1 polymer ?
#
loop_
_entity_poly.entity_id
_entity_poly.type
_entity_poly.pdbx_seq_one_letter_code
_entity_poly.pdbx_strand_id
1 'polypeptide(L)'
;MKLMGDEGLLLEIFNKFVNELKEQEHKHQEDKASSQWRKVQDCLETEERCSRLEKINRLEIFQEYIRDLESEEKEQRKLQMEEFRKAERKNRDEFRKLMEEHVAAGILNTKTNWRDYCIKIKDFAAYLVVSSNTSGSTAKDLFTDFMDDLEK
;
A
#
# COMPACT_ATOMS: atom_id res chain seq x y z
N MET A 1 -21.24 -0.78 44.64
CA MET A 1 -19.92 -0.98 43.99
C MET A 1 -20.17 -1.90 42.81
N LYS A 2 -20.27 -1.36 41.59
CA LYS A 2 -20.67 -2.12 40.40
C LYS A 2 -19.42 -2.82 39.88
N LEU A 3 -19.36 -4.14 40.05
CA LEU A 3 -18.33 -4.98 39.44
C LEU A 3 -18.33 -4.67 37.94
N MET A 4 -17.23 -4.12 37.42
CA MET A 4 -16.99 -4.15 35.98
C MET A 4 -16.99 -5.63 35.60
N GLY A 5 -17.97 -6.02 34.79
CA GLY A 5 -18.21 -7.41 34.44
C GLY A 5 -16.98 -8.03 33.81
N ASP A 6 -16.83 -9.35 33.98
CA ASP A 6 -15.75 -10.18 33.43
C ASP A 6 -15.42 -9.89 31.94
N GLU A 7 -16.37 -9.32 31.18
CA GLU A 7 -16.23 -8.84 29.80
C GLU A 7 -15.22 -7.70 29.62
N GLY A 8 -15.15 -6.72 30.53
CA GLY A 8 -14.24 -5.57 30.40
C GLY A 8 -12.78 -5.95 30.55
N LEU A 9 -12.52 -6.97 31.39
CA LEU A 9 -11.18 -7.46 31.68
C LEU A 9 -10.68 -8.41 30.58
N LEU A 10 -11.59 -9.16 29.94
CA LEU A 10 -11.31 -9.92 28.72
C LEU A 10 -10.94 -9.00 27.56
N LEU A 11 -11.64 -7.88 27.39
CA LEU A 11 -11.36 -6.90 26.35
C LEU A 11 -9.99 -6.22 26.55
N GLU A 12 -9.60 -5.93 27.79
CA GLU A 12 -8.27 -5.39 28.11
C GLU A 12 -7.14 -6.38 27.84
N ILE A 13 -7.31 -7.65 28.23
CA ILE A 13 -6.32 -8.71 27.98
C ILE A 13 -6.18 -8.95 26.48
N PHE A 14 -7.31 -9.04 25.77
CA PHE A 14 -7.33 -9.20 24.33
C PHE A 14 -6.69 -8.00 23.61
N ASN A 15 -7.02 -6.77 23.98
CA ASN A 15 -6.42 -5.57 23.38
C ASN A 15 -4.92 -5.47 23.66
N LYS A 16 -4.46 -5.84 24.87
CA LYS A 16 -3.04 -5.89 25.20
C LYS A 16 -2.31 -6.91 24.33
N PHE A 17 -2.91 -8.08 24.15
CA PHE A 17 -2.38 -9.16 23.34
C PHE A 17 -2.33 -8.82 21.85
N VAL A 18 -3.39 -8.20 21.33
CA VAL A 18 -3.47 -7.66 19.97
C VAL A 18 -2.41 -6.59 19.73
N ASN A 19 -2.18 -5.69 20.68
CA ASN A 19 -1.14 -4.67 20.58
C ASN A 19 0.27 -5.27 20.62
N GLU A 20 0.51 -6.28 21.46
CA GLU A 20 1.77 -7.02 21.48
C GLU A 20 2.02 -7.79 20.16
N LEU A 21 0.98 -8.33 19.53
CA LEU A 21 1.07 -8.93 18.20
C LEU A 21 1.39 -7.88 17.13
N LYS A 22 0.71 -6.71 17.14
CA LYS A 22 0.97 -5.60 16.22
C LYS A 22 2.42 -5.07 16.32
N GLU A 23 2.97 -4.95 17.53
CA GLU A 23 4.38 -4.55 17.74
C GLU A 23 5.39 -5.62 17.26
N GLN A 24 5.01 -6.89 17.34
CA GLN A 24 5.84 -7.99 16.86
C GLN A 24 5.79 -8.15 15.34
N GLU A 25 4.65 -7.86 14.71
CA GLU A 25 4.39 -8.08 13.28
C GLU A 25 5.11 -7.04 12.40
N HIS A 26 5.31 -5.82 12.90
CA HIS A 26 6.09 -4.78 12.23
C HIS A 26 7.57 -5.16 12.00
N LYS A 27 8.02 -6.32 12.52
CA LYS A 27 9.40 -6.81 12.35
C LYS A 27 9.60 -7.85 11.25
N HIS A 28 8.73 -8.84 11.01
CA HIS A 28 9.08 -9.97 10.12
C HIS A 28 7.86 -10.53 9.39
N GLN A 29 7.91 -10.46 8.06
CA GLN A 29 6.85 -10.84 7.12
C GLN A 29 6.87 -12.37 6.84
N GLU A 30 5.68 -12.96 6.78
CA GLU A 30 5.29 -14.32 6.34
C GLU A 30 5.61 -15.56 7.21
N ASP A 31 6.81 -15.81 7.73
CA ASP A 31 7.05 -17.04 8.54
C ASP A 31 6.50 -16.97 9.99
N LYS A 32 6.16 -15.77 10.44
CA LYS A 32 5.89 -15.46 11.85
C LYS A 32 4.46 -15.76 12.29
N ALA A 33 3.48 -15.68 11.39
CA ALA A 33 2.06 -15.91 11.70
C ALA A 33 1.81 -17.32 12.26
N SER A 34 2.50 -18.33 11.72
CA SER A 34 2.42 -19.71 12.22
C SER A 34 3.06 -19.89 13.62
N SER A 35 4.16 -19.18 13.89
CA SER A 35 4.85 -19.22 15.18
C SER A 35 4.11 -18.44 16.27
N GLN A 36 3.43 -17.35 15.89
CA GLN A 36 2.61 -16.55 16.79
C GLN A 36 1.34 -17.29 17.15
N TRP A 37 0.70 -17.97 16.20
CA TRP A 37 -0.43 -18.85 16.47
C TRP A 37 -0.13 -19.90 17.55
N ARG A 38 1.05 -20.51 17.50
CA ARG A 38 1.50 -21.46 18.53
C ARG A 38 1.62 -20.82 19.92
N LYS A 39 2.13 -19.59 20.00
CA LYS A 39 2.25 -18.84 21.26
C LYS A 39 0.89 -18.37 21.78
N VAL A 40 -0.01 -17.98 20.87
CA VAL A 40 -1.41 -17.63 21.18
C VAL A 40 -2.10 -18.85 21.80
N GLN A 41 -1.96 -20.01 21.16
CA GLN A 41 -2.52 -21.26 21.65
C GLN A 41 -1.94 -21.66 23.02
N ASP A 42 -0.62 -21.62 23.18
CA ASP A 42 0.03 -21.95 24.46
C ASP A 42 -0.41 -21.00 25.59
N CYS A 43 -0.51 -19.69 25.34
CA CYS A 43 -0.98 -18.72 26.33
C CYS A 43 -2.46 -18.92 26.70
N LEU A 44 -3.32 -19.18 25.71
CA LEU A 44 -4.76 -19.45 25.90
C LEU A 44 -5.03 -20.75 26.67
N GLU A 45 -4.14 -21.74 26.56
CA GLU A 45 -4.21 -23.00 27.32
C GLU A 45 -3.75 -22.81 28.78
N THR A 46 -2.86 -21.86 29.06
CA THR A 46 -2.36 -21.58 30.42
C THR A 46 -3.20 -20.61 31.25
N GLU A 47 -4.10 -19.83 30.65
CA GLU A 47 -4.83 -18.76 31.35
C GLU A 47 -6.23 -19.21 31.81
N GLU A 48 -6.41 -19.36 33.13
CA GLU A 48 -7.61 -19.92 33.80
C GLU A 48 -8.93 -19.22 33.40
N ARG A 49 -8.88 -17.95 32.97
CA ARG A 49 -10.05 -17.18 32.53
C ARG A 49 -10.51 -17.50 31.12
N CYS A 50 -9.60 -17.90 30.23
CA CYS A 50 -9.97 -18.39 28.92
C CYS A 50 -10.76 -19.69 29.08
N SER A 51 -10.37 -20.56 30.02
CA SER A 51 -11.02 -21.85 30.30
C SER A 51 -12.56 -21.78 30.50
N ARG A 52 -13.09 -20.64 30.97
CA ARG A 52 -14.53 -20.40 31.26
C ARG A 52 -15.39 -20.06 30.04
N LEU A 53 -14.79 -19.65 28.91
CA LEU A 53 -15.53 -19.46 27.65
C LEU A 53 -15.75 -20.83 27.01
N GLU A 54 -16.96 -21.12 26.53
CA GLU A 54 -17.17 -22.32 25.72
C GLU A 54 -16.22 -22.31 24.51
N LYS A 55 -15.68 -23.49 24.18
CA LYS A 55 -14.70 -23.65 23.09
C LYS A 55 -15.21 -23.06 21.77
N ILE A 56 -16.53 -23.07 21.56
CA ILE A 56 -17.18 -22.49 20.37
C ILE A 56 -17.10 -20.95 20.36
N ASN A 57 -17.42 -20.29 21.48
CA ASN A 57 -17.38 -18.83 21.61
C ASN A 57 -15.96 -18.27 21.44
N ARG A 58 -14.93 -19.00 21.91
CA ARG A 58 -13.52 -18.58 21.72
C ARG A 58 -13.11 -18.62 20.25
N LEU A 59 -13.58 -19.63 19.51
CA LEU A 59 -13.26 -19.78 18.09
C LEU A 59 -13.96 -18.72 17.25
N GLU A 60 -15.22 -18.39 17.55
CA GLU A 60 -15.99 -17.38 16.81
C GLU A 60 -15.36 -15.98 16.92
N ILE A 61 -15.03 -15.55 18.14
CA ILE A 61 -14.37 -14.25 18.39
C ILE A 61 -13.01 -14.19 17.67
N PHE A 62 -12.26 -15.29 17.71
CA PHE A 62 -10.95 -15.35 17.05
C PHE A 62 -11.07 -15.31 15.52
N GLN A 63 -12.03 -16.02 14.95
CA GLN A 63 -12.28 -15.99 13.51
C GLN A 63 -12.78 -14.61 13.05
N GLU A 64 -13.62 -13.94 13.83
CA GLU A 64 -14.05 -12.56 13.55
C GLU A 64 -12.86 -11.61 13.56
N TYR A 65 -12.00 -11.71 14.57
CA TYR A 65 -10.80 -10.89 14.66
C TYR A 65 -9.82 -11.12 13.50
N ILE A 66 -9.58 -12.38 13.08
CA ILE A 66 -8.77 -12.65 11.88
C ILE A 66 -9.38 -11.98 10.65
N ARG A 67 -10.70 -12.12 10.45
CA ARG A 67 -11.37 -11.51 9.29
C ARG A 67 -11.22 -9.99 9.29
N ASP A 68 -11.33 -9.36 10.45
CA ASP A 68 -11.15 -7.91 10.58
C ASP A 68 -9.71 -7.49 10.29
N LEU A 69 -8.72 -8.23 10.79
CA LEU A 69 -7.30 -8.01 10.46
C LEU A 69 -7.02 -8.16 8.96
N GLU A 70 -7.50 -9.23 8.34
CA GLU A 70 -7.33 -9.47 6.89
C GLU A 70 -8.01 -8.38 6.05
N SER A 71 -9.16 -7.90 6.50
CA SER A 71 -9.89 -6.80 5.87
C SER A 71 -9.13 -5.48 5.99
N GLU A 72 -8.61 -5.16 7.18
CA GLU A 72 -7.81 -3.96 7.41
C GLU A 72 -6.50 -3.98 6.59
N GLU A 73 -5.80 -5.12 6.55
CA GLU A 73 -4.60 -5.27 5.73
C GLU A 73 -4.90 -5.10 4.24
N LYS A 74 -5.99 -5.71 3.76
CA LYS A 74 -6.45 -5.56 2.37
C LYS A 74 -6.74 -4.10 2.04
N GLU A 75 -7.36 -3.35 2.96
CA GLU A 75 -7.65 -1.94 2.75
C GLU A 75 -6.37 -1.09 2.74
N GLN A 76 -5.41 -1.37 3.63
CA GLN A 76 -4.09 -0.72 3.60
C GLN A 76 -3.35 -0.97 2.28
N ARG A 77 -3.36 -2.21 1.78
CA ARG A 77 -2.75 -2.55 0.47
C ARG A 77 -3.44 -1.81 -0.68
N LYS A 78 -4.76 -1.64 -0.64
CA LYS A 78 -5.49 -0.84 -1.64
C LYS A 78 -5.08 0.62 -1.57
N LEU A 79 -5.04 1.23 -0.38
CA LEU A 79 -4.64 2.63 -0.20
C LEU A 79 -3.22 2.87 -0.72
N GLN A 80 -2.27 1.99 -0.38
CA GLN A 80 -0.89 2.06 -0.88
C GLN A 80 -0.83 1.97 -2.42
N MET A 81 -1.58 1.03 -3.00
CA MET A 81 -1.69 0.89 -4.45
C MET A 81 -2.32 2.13 -5.11
N GLU A 82 -3.32 2.74 -4.49
CA GLU A 82 -3.95 3.97 -4.98
C GLU A 82 -3.00 5.16 -4.91
N GLU A 83 -2.26 5.34 -3.82
CA GLU A 83 -1.25 6.38 -3.69
C GLU A 83 -0.11 6.19 -4.70
N PHE A 84 0.33 4.94 -4.91
CA PHE A 84 1.30 4.62 -5.96
C PHE A 84 0.78 5.03 -7.35
N ARG A 85 -0.47 4.68 -7.68
CA ARG A 85 -1.11 5.09 -8.95
C ARG A 85 -1.27 6.61 -9.08
N LYS A 86 -1.55 7.32 -7.98
CA LYS A 86 -1.60 8.79 -7.95
C LYS A 86 -0.22 9.38 -8.23
N ALA A 87 0.84 8.84 -7.62
CA ALA A 87 2.21 9.26 -7.86
C ALA A 87 2.61 9.04 -9.34
N GLU A 88 2.35 7.87 -9.90
CA GLU A 88 2.65 7.60 -11.31
C GLU A 88 1.87 8.51 -12.26
N ARG A 89 0.61 8.85 -11.94
CA ARG A 89 -0.17 9.86 -12.70
C ARG A 89 0.52 11.22 -12.66
N LYS A 90 0.89 11.70 -11.48
CA LYS A 90 1.58 12.99 -11.32
C LYS A 90 2.90 13.01 -12.11
N ASN A 91 3.65 11.91 -12.11
CA ASN A 91 4.89 11.79 -12.88
C ASN A 91 4.66 11.99 -14.39
N ARG A 92 3.54 11.46 -14.91
CA ARG A 92 3.16 11.66 -16.33
C ARG A 92 2.77 13.12 -16.60
N ASP A 93 2.05 13.76 -15.68
CA ASP A 93 1.64 15.16 -15.82
C ASP A 93 2.85 16.11 -15.79
N GLU A 94 3.81 15.88 -14.90
CA GLU A 94 5.07 16.66 -14.86
C GLU A 94 5.91 16.46 -16.14
N PHE A 95 5.93 15.24 -16.70
CA PHE A 95 6.59 14.99 -17.98
C PHE A 95 5.91 15.72 -19.13
N ARG A 96 4.57 15.78 -19.14
CA ARG A 96 3.81 16.58 -20.12
C ARG A 96 4.13 18.06 -20.00
N LYS A 97 4.18 18.60 -18.79
CA LYS A 97 4.58 19.99 -18.54
C LYS A 97 5.99 20.29 -19.06
N LEU A 98 6.95 19.38 -18.86
CA LEU A 98 8.29 19.53 -19.44
C LEU A 98 8.24 19.61 -20.98
N MET A 99 7.40 18.80 -21.63
CA MET A 99 7.22 18.86 -23.09
C MET A 99 6.62 20.20 -23.52
N GLU A 100 5.61 20.71 -22.82
CA GLU A 100 5.02 22.04 -23.06
C GLU A 100 6.06 23.16 -22.95
N GLU A 101 6.90 23.13 -21.91
CA GLU A 101 8.01 24.09 -21.72
C GLU A 101 9.01 24.01 -22.88
N HIS A 102 9.33 22.80 -23.35
CA HIS A 102 10.20 22.61 -24.51
C HIS A 102 9.57 23.09 -25.82
N VAL A 103 8.24 23.02 -25.97
CA VAL A 103 7.52 23.64 -27.10
C VAL A 103 7.64 25.16 -27.02
N ALA A 104 7.36 25.74 -25.86
CA ALA A 104 7.46 27.19 -25.66
C ALA A 104 8.88 27.73 -25.90
N ALA A 105 9.90 26.94 -25.56
CA ALA A 105 11.31 27.27 -25.81
C ALA A 105 11.76 27.00 -27.27
N GLY A 106 10.90 26.43 -28.13
CA GLY A 106 11.24 26.04 -29.50
C GLY A 106 12.19 24.83 -29.62
N ILE A 107 12.45 24.14 -28.50
CA ILE A 107 13.28 22.92 -28.45
C ILE A 107 12.52 21.72 -29.05
N LEU A 108 11.21 21.67 -28.80
CA LEU A 108 10.27 20.68 -29.30
C LEU A 108 9.33 21.34 -30.31
N ASN A 109 9.13 20.69 -31.45
CA ASN A 109 8.22 21.12 -32.52
C ASN A 109 7.68 19.90 -33.26
N THR A 110 6.69 20.08 -34.13
CA THR A 110 6.00 18.99 -34.87
C THR A 110 6.92 18.10 -35.72
N LYS A 111 8.13 18.56 -36.07
CA LYS A 111 9.10 17.75 -36.83
C LYS A 111 10.05 16.93 -35.96
N THR A 112 9.95 17.05 -34.63
CA THR A 112 10.89 16.42 -33.70
C THR A 112 10.63 14.93 -33.59
N ASN A 113 11.67 14.12 -33.75
CA ASN A 113 11.58 12.67 -33.55
C ASN A 113 11.83 12.30 -32.08
N TRP A 114 11.13 11.27 -31.60
CA TRP A 114 11.34 10.72 -30.25
C TRP A 114 12.80 10.38 -29.94
N ARG A 115 13.55 9.77 -30.87
CA ARG A 115 14.96 9.38 -30.60
C ARG A 115 15.83 10.60 -30.28
N ASP A 116 15.70 11.65 -31.08
CA ASP A 116 16.49 12.87 -30.91
C ASP A 116 16.07 13.64 -29.66
N TYR A 117 14.76 13.64 -29.37
CA TYR A 117 14.24 14.26 -28.16
C TYR A 117 14.68 13.50 -26.90
N CYS A 118 14.57 12.17 -26.90
CA CYS A 118 14.96 11.28 -25.81
C CYS A 118 16.42 11.51 -25.37
N ILE A 119 17.34 11.71 -26.33
CA ILE A 119 18.74 12.01 -26.03
C ILE A 119 18.88 13.33 -25.25
N LYS A 120 18.08 14.35 -25.59
CA LYS A 120 18.11 15.65 -24.91
C LYS A 120 17.54 15.57 -23.48
N ILE A 121 16.50 14.77 -23.28
CA ILE A 121 15.78 14.69 -22.00
C ILE A 121 16.29 13.58 -21.06
N LYS A 122 17.24 12.74 -21.50
CA LYS A 122 17.66 11.54 -20.76
C LYS A 122 18.08 11.78 -19.31
N ASP A 123 18.61 12.97 -19.01
CA ASP A 123 19.12 13.35 -17.69
C ASP A 123 18.12 14.22 -16.91
N PHE A 124 16.95 14.52 -17.47
CA PHE A 124 15.93 15.34 -16.81
C PHE A 124 15.16 14.53 -15.79
N ALA A 125 14.95 15.12 -14.61
CA ALA A 125 14.25 14.46 -13.50
C ALA A 125 12.86 13.93 -13.91
N ALA A 126 12.06 14.74 -14.61
CA ALA A 126 10.71 14.32 -15.02
C ALA A 126 10.73 13.11 -15.98
N TYR A 127 11.73 13.02 -16.87
CA TYR A 127 11.91 11.86 -17.75
C TYR A 127 12.33 10.62 -16.97
N LEU A 128 13.35 10.73 -16.10
CA LEU A 128 13.83 9.61 -15.30
C LEU A 128 12.72 9.03 -14.41
N VAL A 129 11.93 9.92 -13.78
CA VAL A 129 10.83 9.54 -12.90
C VAL A 129 9.72 8.85 -13.69
N VAL A 130 9.26 9.40 -14.83
CA VAL A 130 8.21 8.74 -15.63
C VAL A 130 8.68 7.44 -16.26
N SER A 131 9.96 7.32 -16.63
CA SER A 131 10.57 6.09 -17.14
C SER A 131 10.66 4.99 -16.09
N SER A 132 10.65 5.33 -14.80
CA SER A 132 10.62 4.36 -13.70
C SER A 132 9.22 3.87 -13.35
N ASN A 133 8.16 4.46 -13.93
CA ASN A 133 6.80 3.98 -13.75
C ASN A 133 6.69 2.53 -14.25
N THR A 134 5.92 1.73 -13.52
CA THR A 134 5.65 0.33 -13.81
C THR A 134 4.30 0.12 -14.49
N SER A 135 3.43 1.14 -14.50
CA SER A 135 2.10 1.07 -15.10
C SER A 135 1.73 2.32 -15.92
N GLY A 136 0.78 2.14 -16.83
CA GLY A 136 0.26 3.19 -17.71
C GLY A 136 1.14 3.48 -18.93
N SER A 137 0.89 4.61 -19.58
CA SER A 137 1.62 5.05 -20.77
C SER A 137 3.09 5.30 -20.47
N THR A 138 3.97 4.80 -21.34
CA THR A 138 5.40 5.04 -21.26
C THR A 138 5.74 6.47 -21.66
N ALA A 139 6.97 6.93 -21.38
CA ALA A 139 7.45 8.23 -21.83
C ALA A 139 7.30 8.43 -23.35
N LYS A 140 7.48 7.36 -24.14
CA LYS A 140 7.34 7.39 -25.60
C LYS A 140 5.89 7.48 -26.03
N ASP A 141 4.99 6.75 -25.37
CA ASP A 141 3.55 6.83 -25.67
C ASP A 141 3.03 8.23 -25.38
N LEU A 142 3.41 8.80 -24.21
CA LEU A 142 3.07 10.17 -23.84
C LEU A 142 3.59 11.20 -24.84
N PHE A 143 4.81 11.02 -25.34
CA PHE A 143 5.34 11.87 -26.40
C PHE A 143 4.53 11.74 -27.69
N THR A 144 4.16 10.52 -28.08
CA THR A 144 3.41 10.28 -29.31
C THR A 144 2.04 10.94 -29.23
N ASP A 145 1.30 10.71 -28.15
CA ASP A 145 0.00 11.35 -27.88
C ASP A 145 0.13 12.89 -27.89
N PHE A 146 1.18 13.42 -27.25
CA PHE A 146 1.43 14.86 -27.20
C PHE A 146 1.74 15.47 -28.58
N MET A 147 2.50 14.76 -29.41
CA MET A 147 2.81 15.19 -30.78
C MET A 147 1.57 15.15 -31.67
N ASP A 148 0.74 14.11 -31.55
CA ASP A 148 -0.53 13.99 -32.26
C ASP A 148 -1.50 15.13 -31.89
N ASP A 149 -1.49 15.59 -30.64
CA ASP A 149 -2.28 16.75 -30.19
C ASP A 149 -1.69 18.09 -30.67
N LEU A 150 -0.36 18.18 -30.86
CA LEU A 150 0.31 19.37 -31.37
C LEU A 150 0.13 19.56 -32.89
N GLU A 151 -0.12 18.48 -33.63
CA GLU A 151 -0.35 18.51 -35.08
C GLU A 151 -1.79 18.87 -35.49
N LYS A 152 -2.74 18.82 -34.55
CA LYS A 152 -4.15 19.20 -34.77
C LYS A 152 -4.34 20.72 -34.79
#